data_AF-A0A0M2V2W3-F1
#
_entry.id   AF-A0A0M2V2W3-F1
#
_cell.length_a   1.000
_cell.length_b   1.000
_cell.length_c   1.000
_cell.angle_alpha   90.00
_cell.angle_beta   90.00
_cell.angle_gamma   90.00
#
_symmetry.space_group_name_H-M   'P 1'
#
loop_
_entity.id
_entity.type
_entity.pdbx_description
1 polymer ?
#
loop_
_entity_poly.entity_id
_entity_poly.type
_entity_poly.pdbx_seq_one_letter_code
_entity_poly.pdbx_strand_id
1 'polypeptide(L)'
;MKLNGSQLQLIKAKARRLTTLISRYKQAYTIQGALLQLSELASTISDMRDFYPAIHKMVSELLHAENFYVVLYDTSTEQYQLQYFSDEKDQQYIKQVPSTAFSSGLTGYVVKTRQPLLCDRDQFITMIANGDIQAQGSECTHWMGIPLWRDEQLIGVMAIQTYDSDYRYGAEQLAMFISIGGHTVTALDRVKSRELLELTVQERTQQLQKINTSLQKEIKERTNAERLQAALYEISELTASSRDMQSFYKAMHKVLSGLMSADNCYIALLNADQTKLTFPFYLDQFSPPARERPISRGFTEYVIRCAEARLINSEAAEQLAAEGEIRRGMADPLQRARLSSCWLGAPLLIDQRVIGVIAVQAYNNAYQYTEQELSILRFVSQHIGVAIQRKLAAEKQKQHQEELERKVFESTRELRQTNLFLRLQVEERKKAEQKLFYEANHDLLTGLANRQMFLEQLKRQFALHKRQPIEGMAMLFLDLDRFKLINDTLGHHIGDAFLVETSKRILSAVREHDLAARLGGDEFVVLLQNLQGEHDAEEVAQRIIEKVREPYYLENQQVNSGVSIGIALMQPDYNNGEQLLRDADAAMYHAKALGRGRYAIFQDSMRDQMLKALGAE
;
A
#
# COMPACT_ATOMS: atom_id res chain seq x y z
N MET A 1 105.57 63.64 -38.36
CA MET A 1 104.31 64.23 -38.83
C MET A 1 103.63 64.89 -37.63
N LYS A 2 103.65 66.23 -37.55
CA LYS A 2 102.99 66.99 -36.47
C LYS A 2 101.47 66.89 -36.68
N LEU A 3 100.75 66.34 -35.72
CA LEU A 3 99.28 66.33 -35.72
C LEU A 3 98.78 67.79 -35.70
N ASN A 4 97.99 68.18 -36.71
CA ASN A 4 97.37 69.50 -36.78
C ASN A 4 96.45 69.72 -35.56
N GLY A 5 96.45 70.92 -34.97
CA GLY A 5 95.69 71.26 -33.76
C GLY A 5 94.18 70.97 -33.85
N SER A 6 93.63 70.93 -35.06
CA SER A 6 92.24 70.56 -35.34
C SER A 6 91.96 69.05 -35.16
N GLN A 7 92.89 68.16 -35.50
CA GLN A 7 92.73 66.70 -35.29
C GLN A 7 92.84 66.33 -33.81
N LEU A 8 93.70 67.01 -33.04
CA LEU A 8 93.85 66.77 -31.60
C LEU A 8 92.61 67.22 -30.80
N GLN A 9 91.97 68.32 -31.21
CA GLN A 9 90.68 68.76 -30.63
C GLN A 9 89.54 67.80 -31.00
N LEU A 10 89.49 67.28 -32.23
CA LEU A 10 88.48 66.31 -32.66
C LEU A 10 88.57 64.98 -31.88
N ILE A 11 89.79 64.49 -31.63
CA ILE A 11 90.03 63.27 -30.84
C ILE A 11 89.67 63.48 -29.37
N LYS A 12 90.03 64.63 -28.76
CA LYS A 12 89.63 64.96 -27.39
C LYS A 12 88.10 65.11 -27.24
N ALA A 13 87.43 65.67 -28.24
CA ALA A 13 85.97 65.78 -28.27
C ALA A 13 85.29 64.42 -28.43
N LYS A 14 85.80 63.54 -29.31
CA LYS A 14 85.32 62.15 -29.45
C LYS A 14 85.58 61.31 -28.19
N ALA A 15 86.74 61.45 -27.56
CA ALA A 15 87.06 60.77 -26.30
C ALA A 15 86.10 61.21 -25.19
N ARG A 16 85.89 62.52 -24.97
CA ARG A 16 84.89 63.03 -24.02
C ARG A 16 83.48 62.49 -24.32
N ARG A 17 83.05 62.50 -25.59
CA ARG A 17 81.74 61.98 -26.01
C ARG A 17 81.60 60.48 -25.72
N LEU A 18 82.65 59.68 -25.94
CA LEU A 18 82.69 58.25 -25.61
C LEU A 18 82.65 58.03 -24.09
N THR A 19 83.37 58.82 -23.30
CA THR A 19 83.33 58.70 -21.83
C THR A 19 81.92 59.03 -21.30
N THR A 20 81.26 60.05 -21.82
CA THR A 20 79.87 60.38 -21.48
C THR A 20 78.89 59.28 -21.92
N LEU A 21 79.09 58.66 -23.08
CA LEU A 21 78.26 57.54 -23.56
C LEU A 21 78.44 56.28 -22.69
N ILE A 22 79.67 55.95 -22.29
CA ILE A 22 79.96 54.82 -21.40
C ILE A 22 79.36 55.04 -20.02
N SER A 23 79.46 56.25 -19.45
CA SER A 23 78.82 56.61 -18.18
C SER A 23 77.28 56.48 -18.28
N ARG A 24 76.66 57.01 -19.34
CA ARG A 24 75.21 56.85 -19.59
C ARG A 24 74.79 55.38 -19.75
N TYR A 25 75.60 54.56 -20.44
CA TYR A 25 75.32 53.14 -20.61
C TYR A 25 75.43 52.38 -19.28
N LYS A 26 76.47 52.66 -18.49
CA LYS A 26 76.65 52.08 -17.15
C LYS A 26 75.48 52.45 -16.24
N GLN A 27 75.03 53.71 -16.28
CA GLN A 27 73.88 54.18 -15.52
C GLN A 27 72.58 53.49 -15.95
N ALA A 28 72.33 53.36 -17.26
CA ALA A 28 71.16 52.65 -17.78
C ALA A 28 71.16 51.16 -17.38
N TYR A 29 72.32 50.51 -17.40
CA TYR A 29 72.48 49.12 -16.96
C TYR A 29 72.22 48.95 -15.46
N THR A 30 72.72 49.85 -14.62
CA THR A 30 72.44 49.85 -13.18
C THR A 30 70.96 50.08 -12.89
N ILE A 31 70.31 51.02 -13.59
CA ILE A 31 68.87 51.24 -13.50
C ILE A 31 68.11 49.97 -13.89
N GLN A 32 68.44 49.34 -15.03
CA GLN A 32 67.78 48.12 -15.49
C GLN A 32 67.93 46.96 -14.49
N GLY A 33 69.11 46.82 -13.86
CA GLY A 33 69.34 45.86 -12.79
C GLY A 33 68.45 46.11 -11.56
N ALA A 34 68.35 47.36 -11.13
CA ALA A 34 67.48 47.78 -10.02
C ALA A 34 66.00 47.50 -10.32
N LEU A 35 65.56 47.77 -11.55
CA LEU A 35 64.19 47.51 -11.98
C LEU A 35 63.84 46.02 -12.01
N LEU A 36 64.79 45.17 -12.44
CA LEU A 36 64.62 43.72 -12.41
C LEU A 36 64.51 43.22 -10.97
N GLN A 37 65.40 43.70 -10.07
CA GLN A 37 65.34 43.39 -8.65
C GLN A 37 64.02 43.83 -8.02
N LEU A 38 63.51 45.04 -8.30
CA LEU A 38 62.18 45.48 -7.83
C LEU A 38 61.05 44.56 -8.32
N SER A 39 61.09 44.16 -9.59
CA SER A 39 60.07 43.26 -10.14
C SER A 39 60.13 41.88 -9.49
N GLU A 40 61.34 41.39 -9.19
CA GLU A 40 61.54 40.13 -8.47
C GLU A 40 61.05 40.24 -7.02
N LEU A 41 61.37 41.31 -6.31
CA LEU A 41 60.86 41.60 -4.96
C LEU A 41 59.33 41.66 -4.94
N ALA A 42 58.70 42.34 -5.91
CA ALA A 42 57.24 42.39 -6.05
C ALA A 42 56.64 40.99 -6.29
N SER A 43 57.36 40.12 -7.00
CA SER A 43 56.90 38.75 -7.27
C SER A 43 57.10 37.80 -6.09
N THR A 44 58.08 38.03 -5.22
CA THR A 44 58.48 37.11 -4.14
C THR A 44 57.85 37.47 -2.79
N ILE A 45 57.63 38.76 -2.51
CA ILE A 45 57.15 39.23 -1.22
C ILE A 45 55.63 39.24 -1.16
N SER A 46 55.01 38.32 -0.43
CA SER A 46 53.55 38.28 -0.21
C SER A 46 53.04 39.24 0.86
N ASP A 47 53.90 39.67 1.80
CA ASP A 47 53.53 40.53 2.93
C ASP A 47 54.09 41.96 2.76
N MET A 48 53.21 42.95 2.94
CA MET A 48 53.57 44.37 2.83
C MET A 48 54.64 44.84 3.83
N ARG A 49 54.78 44.15 4.98
CA ARG A 49 55.76 44.49 6.03
C ARG A 49 57.21 44.27 5.59
N ASP A 50 57.43 43.31 4.70
CA ASP A 50 58.77 42.97 4.20
C ASP A 50 59.13 43.75 2.93
N PHE A 51 58.15 44.38 2.29
CA PHE A 51 58.32 45.09 1.03
C PHE A 51 59.18 46.36 1.16
N TYR A 52 58.87 47.23 2.12
CA TYR A 52 59.63 48.48 2.32
C TYR A 52 61.08 48.26 2.80
N PRO A 53 61.37 47.34 3.73
CA PRO A 53 62.75 46.96 4.07
C PRO A 53 63.56 46.46 2.87
N ALA A 54 62.94 45.69 1.97
CA ALA A 54 63.60 45.18 0.77
C ALA A 54 63.93 46.31 -0.22
N ILE A 55 63.03 47.27 -0.40
CA ILE A 55 63.30 48.48 -1.20
C ILE A 55 64.42 49.29 -0.56
N HIS A 56 64.39 49.49 0.75
CA HIS A 56 65.43 50.22 1.46
C HIS A 56 66.80 49.60 1.18
N LYS A 57 66.96 48.29 1.39
CA LYS A 57 68.21 47.58 1.09
C LYS A 57 68.71 47.82 -0.34
N MET A 58 67.81 47.72 -1.32
CA MET A 58 68.14 47.97 -2.72
C MET A 58 68.58 49.42 -2.96
N VAL A 59 67.87 50.39 -2.39
CA VAL A 59 68.20 51.82 -2.50
C VAL A 59 69.54 52.11 -1.80
N SER A 60 69.83 51.48 -0.65
CA SER A 60 71.10 51.60 0.06
C SER A 60 72.27 51.10 -0.78
N GLU A 61 72.15 49.93 -1.42
CA GLU A 61 73.19 49.33 -2.26
C GLU A 61 73.49 50.17 -3.52
N LEU A 62 72.50 50.85 -4.09
CA LEU A 62 72.62 51.58 -5.35
C LEU A 62 72.97 53.06 -5.17
N LEU A 63 72.46 53.69 -4.11
CA LEU A 63 72.53 55.14 -3.91
C LEU A 63 73.24 55.54 -2.61
N HIS A 64 73.84 54.61 -1.86
CA HIS A 64 74.43 54.90 -0.54
C HIS A 64 73.43 55.62 0.39
N ALA A 65 72.23 55.07 0.47
CA ALA A 65 71.16 55.56 1.31
C ALA A 65 71.09 54.74 2.61
N GLU A 66 71.86 55.13 3.63
CA GLU A 66 71.76 54.54 4.97
C GLU A 66 70.51 55.04 5.71
N ASN A 67 70.02 56.21 5.32
CA ASN A 67 68.78 56.80 5.79
C ASN A 67 67.76 56.86 4.65
N PHE A 68 66.59 56.27 4.86
CA PHE A 68 65.53 56.15 3.87
C PHE A 68 64.16 56.16 4.54
N TYR A 69 63.23 56.91 3.97
CA TYR A 69 61.85 56.91 4.42
C TYR A 69 60.84 57.13 3.30
N VAL A 70 59.63 56.63 3.52
CA VAL A 70 58.49 56.75 2.61
C VAL A 70 57.31 57.30 3.38
N VAL A 71 56.78 58.43 2.90
CA VAL A 71 55.59 59.07 3.45
C VAL A 71 54.52 59.08 2.36
N LEU A 72 53.39 58.40 2.59
CA LEU A 72 52.24 58.53 1.70
C LEU A 72 51.44 59.78 2.05
N TYR A 73 50.88 60.41 1.03
CA TYR A 73 50.05 61.60 1.14
C TYR A 73 48.68 61.28 0.57
N ASP A 74 47.65 61.42 1.40
CA ASP A 74 46.26 61.29 0.96
C ASP A 74 45.74 62.67 0.55
N THR A 75 45.53 62.85 -0.75
CA THR A 75 45.02 64.10 -1.32
C THR A 75 43.59 64.44 -0.89
N SER A 76 42.82 63.47 -0.40
CA SER A 76 41.43 63.69 0.03
C SER A 76 41.32 64.16 1.49
N THR A 77 42.23 63.70 2.34
CA THR A 77 42.26 64.04 3.76
C THR A 77 43.35 65.05 4.14
N GLU A 78 44.24 65.38 3.18
CA GLU A 78 45.45 66.21 3.38
C GLU A 78 46.37 65.69 4.49
N GLN A 79 46.33 64.38 4.74
CA GLN A 79 47.12 63.73 5.79
C GLN A 79 48.36 63.03 5.24
N TYR A 80 49.44 63.13 6.01
CA TYR A 80 50.70 62.44 5.75
C TYR A 80 50.77 61.17 6.62
N GLN A 81 51.08 60.03 6.00
CA GLN A 81 51.20 58.74 6.66
C GLN A 81 52.60 58.17 6.42
N LEU A 82 53.39 58.06 7.48
CA LEU A 82 54.71 57.44 7.44
C LEU A 82 54.56 55.92 7.28
N GLN A 83 54.98 55.37 6.13
CA GLN A 83 54.92 53.93 5.85
C GLN A 83 56.20 53.21 6.24
N TYR A 84 57.34 53.87 6.05
CA TYR A 84 58.64 53.32 6.40
C TYR A 84 59.59 54.43 6.80
N PHE A 85 60.42 54.18 7.81
CA PHE A 85 61.44 55.11 8.27
C PHE A 85 62.62 54.35 8.84
N SER A 86 63.79 54.60 8.26
CA SER A 86 65.08 54.16 8.76
C SER A 86 66.02 55.36 8.73
N ASP A 87 66.46 55.82 9.90
CA ASP A 87 67.43 56.89 10.05
C ASP A 87 68.38 56.64 11.23
N GLU A 88 69.67 56.91 11.07
CA GLU A 88 70.69 56.67 12.07
C GLU A 88 70.59 57.58 13.31
N LYS A 89 70.02 58.79 13.17
CA LYS A 89 69.96 59.80 14.24
C LYS A 89 68.55 59.98 14.80
N ASP A 90 67.53 59.89 13.96
CA ASP A 90 66.16 60.31 14.29
C ASP A 90 65.16 59.12 14.48
N GLN A 91 65.63 57.86 14.46
CA GLN A 91 64.78 56.64 14.54
C GLN A 91 63.79 56.62 15.73
N GLN A 92 64.20 57.18 16.87
CA GLN A 92 63.38 57.21 18.09
C GLN A 92 62.48 58.44 18.17
N TYR A 93 62.89 59.54 17.55
CA TYR A 93 62.18 60.82 17.57
C TYR A 93 60.96 60.80 16.65
N ILE A 94 61.06 60.14 15.49
CA ILE A 94 60.00 60.13 14.47
C ILE A 94 58.66 59.54 14.95
N LYS A 95 58.68 58.61 15.92
CA LYS A 95 57.47 57.96 16.47
C LYS A 95 56.59 58.92 17.27
N GLN A 96 57.10 60.10 17.62
CA GLN A 96 56.41 61.12 18.42
C GLN A 96 56.01 62.35 17.57
N VAL A 97 56.40 62.38 16.29
CA VAL A 97 56.16 63.51 15.39
C VAL A 97 54.73 63.44 14.81
N PRO A 98 53.90 64.49 14.97
CA PRO A 98 52.57 64.52 14.34
C PRO A 98 52.66 64.47 12.82
N SER A 99 51.69 63.83 12.16
CA SER A 99 51.60 63.78 10.70
C SER A 99 51.62 65.15 10.03
N THR A 100 51.12 66.18 10.72
CA THR A 100 51.12 67.57 10.26
C THR A 100 52.52 68.19 10.18
N ALA A 101 53.51 67.67 10.91
CA ALA A 101 54.88 68.17 10.85
C ALA A 101 55.49 68.00 9.45
N PHE A 102 55.21 66.89 8.76
CA PHE A 102 55.73 66.65 7.41
C PHE A 102 55.27 67.72 6.40
N SER A 103 54.16 68.42 6.65
CA SER A 103 53.63 69.47 5.77
C SER A 103 54.52 70.74 5.69
N SER A 104 55.30 71.00 6.74
CA SER A 104 56.15 72.19 6.87
C SER A 104 57.64 71.92 6.61
N GLY A 105 58.07 70.66 6.53
CA GLY A 105 59.45 70.27 6.22
C GLY A 105 59.73 70.06 4.73
N LEU A 106 60.91 69.49 4.42
CA LEU A 106 61.35 69.16 3.04
C LEU A 106 60.37 68.23 2.31
N THR A 107 59.82 67.23 3.01
CA THR A 107 58.80 66.33 2.46
C THR A 107 57.56 67.08 2.00
N GLY A 108 57.07 68.03 2.79
CA GLY A 108 55.92 68.87 2.47
C GLY A 108 56.19 69.80 1.29
N TYR A 109 57.42 70.31 1.17
CA TYR A 109 57.85 71.10 0.02
C TYR A 109 57.78 70.29 -1.29
N VAL A 110 58.24 69.03 -1.27
CA VAL A 110 58.13 68.14 -2.44
C VAL A 110 56.66 67.87 -2.81
N VAL A 111 55.77 67.68 -1.82
CA VAL A 111 54.33 67.53 -2.07
C VAL A 111 53.71 68.80 -2.68
N LYS A 112 54.07 69.99 -2.17
CA LYS A 112 53.55 71.28 -2.64
C LYS A 112 54.02 71.62 -4.05
N THR A 113 55.32 71.43 -4.33
CA THR A 113 55.92 71.76 -5.63
C THR A 113 55.72 70.66 -6.67
N ARG A 114 55.44 69.43 -6.24
CA ARG A 114 55.32 68.23 -7.10
C ARG A 114 56.57 67.94 -7.93
N GLN A 115 57.71 68.47 -7.51
CA GLN A 115 58.99 68.31 -8.18
C GLN A 115 59.99 67.59 -7.26
N PRO A 116 60.88 66.76 -7.81
CA PRO A 116 62.01 66.24 -7.06
C PRO A 116 62.87 67.36 -6.48
N LEU A 117 63.32 67.20 -5.24
CA LEU A 117 64.18 68.17 -4.57
C LEU A 117 65.49 67.49 -4.17
N LEU A 118 66.59 68.05 -4.65
CA LEU A 118 67.93 67.81 -4.15
C LEU A 118 68.31 69.03 -3.32
N CYS A 119 68.60 68.84 -2.04
CA CYS A 119 68.86 69.92 -1.10
C CYS A 119 70.19 69.64 -0.39
N ASP A 120 71.18 70.51 -0.60
CA ASP A 120 72.38 70.55 0.23
C ASP A 120 72.18 71.47 1.45
N ARG A 121 73.21 71.57 2.30
CA ARG A 121 73.16 72.39 3.52
C ARG A 121 72.92 73.88 3.23
N ASP A 122 73.53 74.42 2.18
CA ASP A 122 73.43 75.85 1.85
C ASP A 122 72.02 76.17 1.32
N GLN A 123 71.47 75.28 0.49
CA GLN A 123 70.11 75.36 0.00
C GLN A 123 69.09 75.18 1.12
N PHE A 124 69.35 74.29 2.09
CA PHE A 124 68.48 74.08 3.25
C PHE A 124 68.35 75.36 4.09
N ILE A 125 69.48 76.01 4.42
CA ILE A 125 69.50 77.28 5.15
C ILE A 125 68.76 78.37 4.37
N THR A 126 68.95 78.42 3.05
CA THR A 126 68.28 79.41 2.18
C THR A 126 66.76 79.20 2.16
N MET A 127 66.28 77.95 2.07
CA MET A 127 64.85 77.64 2.06
C MET A 127 64.19 77.94 3.41
N ILE A 128 64.89 77.79 4.53
CA ILE A 128 64.41 78.22 5.85
C ILE A 128 64.33 79.74 5.92
N ALA A 129 65.36 80.45 5.45
CA ALA A 129 65.40 81.91 5.47
C ALA A 129 64.29 82.54 4.61
N ASN A 130 63.92 81.89 3.50
CA ASN A 130 62.81 82.29 2.63
C ASN A 130 61.42 81.92 3.17
N GLY A 131 61.34 81.12 4.25
CA GLY A 131 60.09 80.62 4.80
C GLY A 131 59.45 79.47 4.02
N ASP A 132 60.17 78.85 3.08
CA ASP A 132 59.69 77.76 2.24
C ASP A 132 59.51 76.45 3.04
N ILE A 133 60.36 76.25 4.05
CA ILE A 133 60.33 75.10 4.97
C ILE A 133 60.66 75.52 6.40
N GLN A 134 60.26 74.70 7.37
CA GLN A 134 60.69 74.77 8.76
C GLN A 134 61.74 73.68 9.03
N ALA A 135 62.77 74.02 9.81
CA ALA A 135 63.79 73.06 10.21
C ALA A 135 63.17 71.93 11.04
N GLN A 136 63.37 70.68 10.61
CA GLN A 136 62.83 69.49 11.24
C GLN A 136 63.87 68.37 11.25
N GLY A 137 64.02 67.71 12.39
CA GLY A 137 64.99 66.63 12.57
C GLY A 137 66.44 67.11 12.68
N SER A 138 67.37 66.17 12.60
CA SER A 138 68.81 66.43 12.62
C SER A 138 69.29 67.08 11.31
N GLU A 139 70.23 68.03 11.39
CA GLU A 139 70.83 68.64 10.18
C GLU A 139 71.57 67.58 9.36
N CYS A 140 71.06 67.29 8.16
CA CYS A 140 71.69 66.41 7.19
C CYS A 140 72.66 67.19 6.28
N THR A 141 73.66 66.50 5.71
CA THR A 141 74.61 67.13 4.79
C THR A 141 73.99 67.28 3.41
N HIS A 142 73.31 66.24 2.91
CA HIS A 142 72.51 66.26 1.69
C HIS A 142 71.21 65.47 1.88
N TRP A 143 70.12 66.00 1.33
CA TRP A 143 68.80 65.39 1.31
C TRP A 143 68.28 65.29 -0.13
N MET A 144 67.65 64.16 -0.47
CA MET A 144 66.99 63.98 -1.75
C MET A 144 65.60 63.38 -1.55
N GLY A 145 64.59 64.04 -2.09
CA GLY A 145 63.21 63.55 -2.09
C GLY A 145 62.59 63.56 -3.48
N ILE A 146 61.82 62.51 -3.78
CA ILE A 146 61.08 62.39 -5.04
C ILE A 146 59.58 62.23 -4.75
N PRO A 147 58.72 62.82 -5.59
CA PRO A 147 57.29 62.53 -5.57
C PRO A 147 57.01 61.12 -6.10
N LEU A 148 56.16 60.37 -5.40
CA LEU A 148 55.62 59.08 -5.85
C LEU A 148 54.27 59.30 -6.53
N TRP A 149 54.16 58.80 -7.76
CA TRP A 149 52.96 58.96 -8.59
C TRP A 149 52.24 57.62 -8.77
N ARG A 150 50.92 57.65 -8.66
CA ARG A 150 50.02 56.61 -9.18
C ARG A 150 49.22 57.23 -10.30
N ASP A 151 49.50 56.83 -11.53
CA ASP A 151 48.98 57.47 -12.74
C ASP A 151 49.22 59.00 -12.71
N GLU A 152 48.17 59.82 -12.62
CA GLU A 152 48.26 61.29 -12.54
C GLU A 152 48.15 61.84 -11.10
N GLN A 153 48.00 60.98 -10.09
CA GLN A 153 47.81 61.37 -8.70
C GLN A 153 49.12 61.23 -7.90
N LEU A 154 49.49 62.29 -7.17
CA LEU A 154 50.58 62.24 -6.20
C LEU A 154 50.12 61.44 -4.97
N ILE A 155 50.80 60.33 -4.70
CA ILE A 155 50.45 59.42 -3.59
C ILE A 155 51.41 59.50 -2.40
N GLY A 156 52.53 60.21 -2.54
CA GLY A 156 53.50 60.33 -1.47
C GLY A 156 54.85 60.88 -1.89
N VAL A 157 55.81 60.79 -0.97
CA VAL A 157 57.21 61.17 -1.15
C VAL A 157 58.09 60.06 -0.64
N MET A 158 59.12 59.75 -1.41
CA MET A 158 60.21 58.86 -1.02
C MET A 158 61.48 59.69 -0.90
N ALA A 159 62.20 59.55 0.21
CA ALA A 159 63.35 60.37 0.49
C ALA A 159 64.53 59.57 1.04
N ILE A 160 65.72 60.03 0.70
CA ILE A 160 67.01 59.55 1.21
C ILE A 160 67.81 60.73 1.75
N GLN A 161 68.64 60.46 2.75
CA GLN A 161 69.51 61.46 3.32
C GLN A 161 70.85 60.87 3.77
N THR A 162 71.87 61.72 3.78
CA THR A 162 73.18 61.37 4.32
C THR A 162 73.65 62.42 5.32
N TYR A 163 74.41 61.96 6.31
CA TYR A 163 75.13 62.80 7.27
C TYR A 163 76.64 62.83 6.99
N ASP A 164 77.11 62.05 6.01
CA ASP A 164 78.50 62.01 5.59
C ASP A 164 78.83 63.31 4.83
N SER A 165 79.92 63.97 5.21
CA SER A 165 80.41 65.17 4.54
C SER A 165 81.16 64.86 3.23
N ASP A 166 81.61 63.62 3.06
CA ASP A 166 82.44 63.18 1.93
C ASP A 166 81.60 62.66 0.75
N TYR A 167 80.30 62.42 0.96
CA TYR A 167 79.37 61.96 -0.06
C TYR A 167 78.34 63.03 -0.44
N ARG A 168 78.13 63.23 -1.75
CA ARG A 168 77.14 64.19 -2.28
C ARG A 168 76.28 63.55 -3.36
N TYR A 169 74.97 63.69 -3.22
CA TYR A 169 74.05 63.29 -4.28
C TYR A 169 74.07 64.27 -5.45
N GLY A 170 74.13 63.76 -6.68
CA GLY A 170 74.09 64.56 -7.90
C GLY A 170 72.87 64.25 -8.79
N ALA A 171 72.88 64.83 -9.99
CA ALA A 171 71.81 64.67 -10.97
C ALA A 171 71.68 63.21 -11.47
N GLU A 172 72.76 62.44 -11.48
CA GLU A 172 72.74 61.03 -11.91
C GLU A 172 72.01 60.14 -10.88
N GLN A 173 72.26 60.37 -9.60
CA GLN A 173 71.57 59.69 -8.49
C GLN A 173 70.08 60.06 -8.46
N LEU A 174 69.75 61.34 -8.69
CA LEU A 174 68.37 61.81 -8.76
C LEU A 174 67.57 61.09 -9.87
N ALA A 175 68.14 60.97 -11.07
CA ALA A 175 67.48 60.28 -12.18
C ALA A 175 67.24 58.79 -11.88
N MET A 176 68.20 58.13 -11.21
CA MET A 176 68.05 56.74 -10.78
C MET A 176 66.97 56.59 -9.71
N PHE A 177 66.94 57.51 -8.73
CA PHE A 177 65.95 57.48 -7.65
C PHE A 177 64.52 57.71 -8.17
N ILE A 178 64.31 58.67 -9.09
CA ILE A 178 63.02 58.90 -9.77
C ILE A 178 62.53 57.62 -10.45
N SER A 179 63.40 56.93 -11.18
CA SER A 179 63.08 55.67 -11.85
C SER A 179 62.66 54.60 -10.85
N ILE A 180 63.43 54.42 -9.77
CA ILE A 180 63.11 53.47 -8.68
C ILE A 180 61.73 53.80 -8.08
N GLY A 181 61.45 55.06 -7.77
CA GLY A 181 60.18 55.50 -7.18
C GLY A 181 58.96 55.12 -8.01
N GLY A 182 58.97 55.37 -9.31
CA GLY A 182 57.84 55.03 -10.19
C GLY A 182 57.55 53.52 -10.22
N HIS A 183 58.59 52.70 -10.27
CA HIS A 183 58.45 51.24 -10.28
C HIS A 183 58.09 50.66 -8.91
N THR A 184 58.54 51.29 -7.82
CA THR A 184 58.16 50.95 -6.44
C THR A 184 56.66 51.03 -6.23
N VAL A 185 55.97 52.05 -6.77
CA VAL A 185 54.50 52.19 -6.65
C VAL A 185 53.77 51.05 -7.36
N THR A 186 54.19 50.73 -8.57
CA THR A 186 53.58 49.62 -9.34
C THR A 186 53.79 48.27 -8.65
N ALA A 187 54.97 48.05 -8.09
CA ALA A 187 55.28 46.87 -7.30
C ALA A 187 54.44 46.79 -6.01
N LEU A 188 54.28 47.91 -5.32
CA LEU A 188 53.44 48.04 -4.11
C LEU A 188 51.99 47.61 -4.39
N ASP A 189 51.39 48.11 -5.47
CA ASP A 189 50.00 47.81 -5.83
C ASP A 189 49.81 46.33 -6.16
N ARG A 190 50.82 45.68 -6.76
CA ARG A 190 50.81 44.24 -7.05
C ARG A 190 50.85 43.41 -5.76
N VAL A 191 51.75 43.74 -4.83
CA VAL A 191 51.88 43.02 -3.55
C VAL A 191 50.58 43.13 -2.75
N LYS A 192 50.03 44.35 -2.64
CA LYS A 192 48.76 44.61 -1.94
C LYS A 192 47.57 43.85 -2.55
N SER A 193 47.48 43.80 -3.89
CA SER A 193 46.40 43.09 -4.58
C SER A 193 46.47 41.58 -4.34
N ARG A 194 47.69 41.02 -4.28
CA ARG A 194 47.90 39.60 -3.99
C ARG A 194 47.48 39.24 -2.56
N GLU A 195 47.90 40.02 -1.57
CA GLU A 195 47.54 39.78 -0.17
C GLU A 195 46.00 39.74 0.02
N LEU A 196 45.28 40.71 -0.58
CA LEU A 196 43.82 40.77 -0.51
C LEU A 196 43.14 39.59 -1.23
N LEU A 197 43.71 39.15 -2.36
CA LEU A 197 43.22 37.97 -3.08
C LEU A 197 43.42 36.70 -2.25
N GLU A 198 44.59 36.52 -1.62
CA GLU A 198 44.89 35.36 -0.78
C GLU A 198 43.92 35.27 0.41
N LEU A 199 43.66 36.40 1.09
CA LEU A 199 42.66 36.47 2.17
C LEU A 199 41.26 36.06 1.67
N THR A 200 40.84 36.61 0.53
CA THR A 200 39.52 36.30 -0.06
C THR A 200 39.41 34.82 -0.42
N VAL A 201 40.46 34.23 -1.02
CA VAL A 201 40.52 32.82 -1.39
C VAL A 201 40.42 31.92 -0.14
N GLN A 202 41.13 32.28 0.94
CA GLN A 202 41.06 31.54 2.20
C GLN A 202 39.64 31.57 2.80
N GLU A 203 39.02 32.75 2.89
CA GLU A 203 37.65 32.89 3.39
C GLU A 203 36.64 32.08 2.58
N ARG A 204 36.70 32.16 1.25
CA ARG A 204 35.82 31.40 0.34
C ARG A 204 36.02 29.90 0.47
N THR A 205 37.26 29.45 0.61
CA THR A 205 37.58 28.03 0.78
C THR A 205 36.97 27.48 2.06
N GLN A 206 37.08 28.22 3.17
CA GLN A 206 36.45 27.82 4.45
C GLN A 206 34.92 27.80 4.36
N GLN A 207 34.30 28.78 3.70
CA GLN A 207 32.84 28.79 3.48
C GLN A 207 32.38 27.58 2.67
N LEU A 208 33.06 27.28 1.56
CA LEU A 208 32.74 26.13 0.71
C LEU A 208 32.89 24.81 1.44
N GLN A 209 33.93 24.65 2.27
CA GLN A 209 34.11 23.45 3.10
C GLN A 209 32.94 23.27 4.09
N LYS A 210 32.51 24.34 4.77
CA LYS A 210 31.34 24.30 5.67
C LYS A 210 30.06 23.92 4.94
N ILE A 211 29.84 24.48 3.75
CA ILE A 211 28.66 24.16 2.93
C ILE A 211 28.71 22.71 2.45
N ASN A 212 29.85 22.24 1.94
CA ASN A 212 30.01 20.87 1.47
C ASN A 212 29.77 19.84 2.58
N THR A 213 30.31 20.05 3.77
CA THR A 213 30.08 19.12 4.90
C THR A 213 28.62 19.11 5.33
N SER A 214 27.95 20.26 5.36
CA SER A 214 26.51 20.35 5.62
C SER A 214 25.68 19.63 4.56
N LEU A 215 25.97 19.86 3.27
CA LEU A 215 25.26 19.21 2.16
C LEU A 215 25.48 17.70 2.17
N GLN A 216 26.71 17.23 2.41
CA GLN A 216 26.99 15.79 2.53
C GLN A 216 26.18 15.14 3.66
N LYS A 217 26.00 15.84 4.79
CA LYS A 217 25.15 15.36 5.88
C LYS A 217 23.69 15.26 5.43
N GLU A 218 23.16 16.29 4.77
CA GLU A 218 21.77 16.29 4.27
C GLU A 218 21.53 15.20 3.22
N ILE A 219 22.46 15.03 2.27
CA ILE A 219 22.40 13.96 1.26
C ILE A 219 22.34 12.59 1.94
N LYS A 220 23.20 12.35 2.94
CA LYS A 220 23.22 11.08 3.68
C LYS A 220 21.90 10.83 4.41
N GLU A 221 21.32 11.84 5.04
CA GLU A 221 20.02 11.74 5.72
C GLU A 221 18.89 11.43 4.73
N ARG A 222 18.84 12.14 3.58
CA ARG A 222 17.85 11.89 2.53
C ARG A 222 17.97 10.48 1.95
N THR A 223 19.17 10.04 1.58
CA THR A 223 19.39 8.69 1.02
C THR A 223 18.98 7.60 2.02
N ASN A 224 19.21 7.79 3.32
CA ASN A 224 18.77 6.83 4.33
C ASN A 224 17.24 6.80 4.46
N ALA A 225 16.57 7.95 4.41
CA ALA A 225 15.12 8.03 4.43
C ALA A 225 14.49 7.36 3.20
N GLU A 226 15.04 7.57 2.00
CA GLU A 226 14.58 6.94 0.76
C GLU A 226 14.69 5.42 0.82
N ARG A 227 15.83 4.89 1.29
CA ARG A 227 16.02 3.43 1.47
C ARG A 227 15.03 2.85 2.47
N LEU A 228 14.79 3.55 3.58
CA LEU A 228 13.84 3.13 4.59
C LEU A 228 12.41 3.09 4.03
N GLN A 229 12.02 4.12 3.28
CA GLN A 229 10.70 4.20 2.65
C GLN A 229 10.50 3.12 1.58
N ALA A 230 11.51 2.85 0.75
CA ALA A 230 11.47 1.78 -0.23
C ALA A 230 11.28 0.40 0.43
N ALA A 231 12.01 0.14 1.51
CA ALA A 231 11.87 -1.09 2.28
C ALA A 231 10.48 -1.23 2.91
N LEU A 232 9.90 -0.15 3.46
CA LEU A 232 8.53 -0.18 3.99
C LEU A 232 7.49 -0.50 2.92
N TYR A 233 7.64 0.09 1.74
CA TYR A 233 6.75 -0.17 0.61
C TYR A 233 6.81 -1.65 0.22
N GLU A 234 8.02 -2.22 0.10
CA GLU A 234 8.23 -3.64 -0.21
C GLU A 234 7.58 -4.54 0.85
N ILE A 235 7.75 -4.24 2.15
CA ILE A 235 7.11 -4.99 3.25
C ILE A 235 5.58 -4.97 3.13
N SER A 236 5.01 -3.81 2.82
CA SER A 236 3.56 -3.68 2.62
C SER A 236 3.09 -4.52 1.43
N GLU A 237 3.83 -4.52 0.31
CA GLU A 237 3.47 -5.28 -0.89
C GLU A 237 3.56 -6.80 -0.66
N LEU A 238 4.56 -7.25 0.09
CA LEU A 238 4.77 -8.67 0.42
C LEU A 238 3.59 -9.31 1.15
N THR A 239 2.83 -8.53 1.94
CA THR A 239 1.63 -9.04 2.61
C THR A 239 0.52 -9.41 1.63
N ALA A 240 0.42 -8.70 0.50
CA ALA A 240 -0.60 -8.92 -0.51
C ALA A 240 -0.20 -10.03 -1.51
N SER A 241 1.09 -10.17 -1.84
CA SER A 241 1.57 -11.04 -2.93
C SER A 241 2.01 -12.44 -2.51
N SER A 242 2.41 -12.65 -1.25
CA SER A 242 3.00 -13.93 -0.81
C SER A 242 1.95 -15.05 -0.73
N ARG A 243 2.21 -16.21 -1.35
CA ARG A 243 1.30 -17.37 -1.33
C ARG A 243 1.29 -18.12 0.00
N ASP A 244 2.43 -18.15 0.70
CA ASP A 244 2.62 -18.92 1.94
C ASP A 244 3.44 -18.13 2.98
N MET A 245 3.33 -18.52 4.26
CA MET A 245 4.01 -17.85 5.37
C MET A 245 5.54 -17.95 5.29
N GLN A 246 6.10 -19.03 4.75
CA GLN A 246 7.55 -19.25 4.77
C GLN A 246 8.26 -18.40 3.72
N SER A 247 7.67 -18.27 2.53
CA SER A 247 8.10 -17.34 1.48
C SER A 247 7.99 -15.89 1.96
N PHE A 248 6.93 -15.54 2.69
CA PHE A 248 6.76 -14.21 3.28
C PHE A 248 7.92 -13.86 4.23
N TYR A 249 8.30 -14.76 5.15
CA TYR A 249 9.42 -14.50 6.06
C TYR A 249 10.77 -14.41 5.34
N LYS A 250 11.02 -15.22 4.30
CA LYS A 250 12.24 -15.12 3.48
C LYS A 250 12.32 -13.80 2.74
N ALA A 251 11.22 -13.33 2.17
CA ALA A 251 11.18 -12.04 1.51
C ALA A 251 11.40 -10.89 2.52
N MET A 252 10.80 -11.00 3.71
CA MET A 252 11.02 -10.08 4.83
C MET A 252 12.50 -9.98 5.25
N HIS A 253 13.17 -11.13 5.36
CA HIS A 253 14.60 -11.19 5.62
C HIS A 253 15.43 -10.51 4.51
N LYS A 254 15.08 -10.74 3.24
CA LYS A 254 15.76 -10.08 2.10
C LYS A 254 15.67 -8.55 2.18
N VAL A 255 14.51 -8.00 2.56
CA VAL A 255 14.34 -6.55 2.78
C VAL A 255 15.25 -6.07 3.91
N LEU A 256 15.29 -6.78 5.03
CA LEU A 256 16.14 -6.43 6.17
C LEU A 256 17.64 -6.50 5.84
N SER A 257 18.08 -7.54 5.11
CA SER A 257 19.45 -7.67 4.62
C SER A 257 19.87 -6.53 3.69
N GLY A 258 18.93 -5.87 3.02
CA GLY A 258 19.20 -4.68 2.21
C GLY A 258 19.44 -3.41 3.05
N LEU A 259 18.97 -3.38 4.31
CA LEU A 259 19.08 -2.23 5.21
C LEU A 259 20.23 -2.36 6.21
N MET A 260 20.55 -3.57 6.66
CA MET A 260 21.57 -3.86 7.69
C MET A 260 22.16 -5.26 7.49
N SER A 261 23.30 -5.56 8.13
CA SER A 261 23.84 -6.93 8.14
C SER A 261 22.92 -7.86 8.93
N ALA A 262 22.22 -8.75 8.23
CA ALA A 262 21.24 -9.67 8.80
C ALA A 262 21.57 -11.14 8.51
N ASP A 263 22.86 -11.47 8.50
CA ASP A 263 23.33 -12.82 8.15
C ASP A 263 22.90 -13.88 9.18
N ASN A 264 22.59 -13.46 10.41
CA ASN A 264 21.88 -14.27 11.38
C ASN A 264 20.66 -13.47 11.85
N CYS A 265 19.47 -13.96 11.55
CA CYS A 265 18.21 -13.27 11.79
C CYS A 265 17.13 -14.27 12.19
N TYR A 266 16.34 -13.94 13.21
CA TYR A 266 15.19 -14.74 13.58
C TYR A 266 14.00 -13.88 13.99
N ILE A 267 12.81 -14.45 13.82
CA ILE A 267 11.53 -13.90 14.26
C ILE A 267 10.97 -14.89 15.27
N ALA A 268 10.71 -14.41 16.49
CA ALA A 268 10.08 -15.18 17.55
C ALA A 268 8.68 -14.62 17.80
N LEU A 269 7.65 -15.45 17.78
CA LEU A 269 6.26 -15.07 18.07
C LEU A 269 5.79 -15.68 19.38
N LEU A 270 5.08 -14.87 20.17
CA LEU A 270 4.42 -15.30 21.40
C LEU A 270 3.14 -16.05 21.08
N ASN A 271 2.87 -17.12 21.83
CA ASN A 271 1.55 -17.76 21.81
C ASN A 271 0.51 -16.90 22.53
N ALA A 272 -0.77 -17.23 22.34
CA ALA A 272 -1.89 -16.49 22.95
C ALA A 272 -1.79 -16.41 24.48
N ASP A 273 -1.28 -17.45 25.13
CA ASP A 273 -1.13 -17.54 26.59
C ASP A 273 0.16 -16.87 27.11
N GLN A 274 1.01 -16.34 26.23
CA GLN A 274 2.30 -15.74 26.56
C GLN A 274 3.22 -16.64 27.42
N THR A 275 3.19 -17.95 27.18
CA THR A 275 4.00 -18.94 27.89
C THR A 275 5.12 -19.52 27.05
N LYS A 276 5.01 -19.45 25.72
CA LYS A 276 5.93 -20.07 24.77
C LYS A 276 6.28 -19.14 23.62
N LEU A 277 7.48 -19.34 23.10
CA LEU A 277 8.00 -18.69 21.90
C LEU A 277 8.10 -19.71 20.77
N THR A 278 7.53 -19.35 19.63
CA THR A 278 7.65 -20.08 18.37
C THR A 278 8.59 -19.31 17.45
N PHE A 279 9.45 -19.99 16.68
CA PHE A 279 10.36 -19.34 15.76
C PHE A 279 9.98 -19.71 14.32
N PRO A 280 8.95 -19.06 13.76
CA PRO A 280 8.51 -19.34 12.39
C PRO A 280 9.57 -18.98 11.34
N PHE A 281 10.53 -18.12 11.69
CA PHE A 281 11.71 -17.84 10.87
C PHE A 281 12.96 -17.83 11.75
N TYR A 282 13.96 -18.62 11.36
CA TYR A 282 15.23 -18.71 12.05
C TYR A 282 16.33 -19.02 11.04
N LEU A 283 17.26 -18.09 10.88
CA LEU A 283 18.43 -18.23 10.03
C LEU A 283 19.65 -17.89 10.88
N ASP A 284 20.47 -18.89 11.16
CA ASP A 284 21.70 -18.75 11.95
C ASP A 284 22.79 -19.66 11.37
N GLN A 285 24.01 -19.14 11.30
CA GLN A 285 25.16 -19.84 10.73
C GLN A 285 25.70 -20.95 11.63
N PHE A 286 25.38 -20.96 12.92
CA PHE A 286 26.01 -21.83 13.92
C PHE A 286 25.04 -22.62 14.79
N SER A 287 23.76 -22.26 14.84
CA SER A 287 22.74 -22.88 15.69
C SER A 287 21.61 -23.50 14.86
N PRO A 288 21.14 -24.72 15.19
CA PRO A 288 19.99 -25.31 14.52
C PRO A 288 18.68 -24.57 14.85
N PRO A 289 17.68 -24.57 13.94
CA PRO A 289 16.43 -23.85 14.16
C PRO A 289 15.63 -24.46 15.32
N ALA A 290 15.46 -23.71 16.40
CA ALA A 290 14.55 -24.07 17.48
C ALA A 290 13.11 -23.85 17.00
N ARG A 291 12.28 -24.91 16.86
CA ARG A 291 10.90 -24.74 16.37
C ARG A 291 9.99 -24.04 17.40
N GLU A 292 10.10 -24.42 18.66
CA GLU A 292 9.31 -23.86 19.77
C GLU A 292 10.04 -24.09 21.10
N ARG A 293 9.94 -23.15 22.04
CA ARG A 293 10.44 -23.32 23.43
C ARG A 293 9.65 -22.47 24.43
N PRO A 294 9.61 -22.83 25.72
CA PRO A 294 9.02 -21.97 26.75
C PRO A 294 9.81 -20.67 26.94
N ILE A 295 9.15 -19.64 27.46
CA ILE A 295 9.79 -18.36 27.82
C ILE A 295 10.89 -18.62 28.86
N SER A 296 12.04 -17.99 28.63
CA SER A 296 13.22 -18.07 29.50
C SER A 296 13.70 -16.67 29.90
N ARG A 297 14.93 -16.53 30.39
CA ARG A 297 15.56 -15.24 30.62
C ARG A 297 16.66 -14.95 29.58
N GLY A 298 16.38 -15.12 28.29
CA GLY A 298 17.31 -14.75 27.22
C GLY A 298 17.17 -13.29 26.77
N PHE A 299 17.92 -12.90 25.74
CA PHE A 299 17.80 -11.57 25.12
C PHE A 299 16.41 -11.31 24.53
N THR A 300 15.83 -12.33 23.88
CA THR A 300 14.48 -12.24 23.30
C THR A 300 13.45 -11.88 24.37
N GLU A 301 13.50 -12.56 25.52
CA GLU A 301 12.57 -12.32 26.63
C GLU A 301 12.81 -11.01 27.35
N TYR A 302 14.06 -10.54 27.42
CA TYR A 302 14.37 -9.20 27.92
C TYR A 302 13.68 -8.13 27.07
N VAL A 303 13.80 -8.21 25.74
CA VAL A 303 13.12 -7.27 24.81
C VAL A 303 11.60 -7.35 24.94
N ILE A 304 11.03 -8.55 25.15
CA ILE A 304 9.59 -8.71 25.40
C ILE A 304 9.17 -7.98 26.68
N ARG A 305 9.94 -8.11 27.78
CA ARG A 305 9.62 -7.45 29.06
C ARG A 305 9.77 -5.93 28.99
N CYS A 306 10.82 -5.44 28.33
CA CYS A 306 11.07 -4.01 28.20
C CYS A 306 10.15 -3.35 27.17
N ALA A 307 9.57 -4.11 26.24
CA ALA A 307 8.76 -3.63 25.12
C ALA A 307 9.46 -2.53 24.27
N GLU A 308 10.80 -2.55 24.25
CA GLU A 308 11.64 -1.58 23.55
C GLU A 308 12.74 -2.29 22.78
N ALA A 309 13.16 -1.69 21.66
CA ALA A 309 14.30 -2.18 20.91
C ALA A 309 15.60 -1.98 21.72
N ARG A 310 16.49 -2.97 21.69
CA ARG A 310 17.75 -2.97 22.45
C ARG A 310 18.92 -3.40 21.58
N LEU A 311 20.00 -2.62 21.67
CA LEU A 311 21.33 -2.98 21.21
C LEU A 311 22.09 -3.57 22.40
N ILE A 312 22.57 -4.80 22.25
CA ILE A 312 23.22 -5.56 23.31
C ILE A 312 24.56 -6.05 22.78
N ASN A 313 25.64 -5.37 23.17
CA ASN A 313 27.01 -5.81 22.90
C ASN A 313 27.52 -6.76 24.00
N SER A 314 28.73 -7.29 23.81
CA SER A 314 29.36 -8.19 24.79
C SER A 314 29.43 -7.62 26.21
N GLU A 315 29.72 -6.32 26.37
CA GLU A 315 29.82 -5.66 27.68
C GLU A 315 28.44 -5.48 28.33
N ALA A 316 27.48 -4.92 27.60
CA ALA A 316 26.12 -4.70 28.08
C ALA A 316 25.44 -6.01 28.48
N ALA A 317 25.69 -7.10 27.76
CA ALA A 317 25.14 -8.39 28.15
C ALA A 317 25.89 -9.09 29.30
N GLU A 318 27.08 -8.65 29.69
CA GLU A 318 27.70 -9.08 30.94
C GLU A 318 27.07 -8.33 32.13
N GLN A 319 26.84 -7.03 31.98
CA GLN A 319 26.14 -6.21 32.96
C GLN A 319 24.71 -6.74 33.24
N LEU A 320 23.90 -6.93 32.18
CA LEU A 320 22.55 -7.48 32.32
C LEU A 320 22.52 -8.89 32.93
N ALA A 321 23.57 -9.69 32.72
CA ALA A 321 23.69 -11.00 33.34
C ALA A 321 24.04 -10.90 34.82
N ALA A 322 24.93 -9.97 35.20
CA ALA A 322 25.31 -9.70 36.58
C ALA A 322 24.12 -9.16 37.40
N GLU A 323 23.25 -8.36 36.78
CA GLU A 323 21.99 -7.86 37.36
C GLU A 323 20.90 -8.94 37.46
N GLY A 324 21.11 -10.11 36.86
CA GLY A 324 20.14 -11.22 36.85
C GLY A 324 18.96 -11.02 35.89
N GLU A 325 19.00 -9.99 35.04
CA GLU A 325 18.00 -9.71 34.00
C GLU A 325 18.00 -10.77 32.90
N ILE A 326 19.17 -11.31 32.57
CA ILE A 326 19.35 -12.35 31.55
C ILE A 326 20.22 -13.52 32.01
N ARG A 327 20.11 -14.64 31.32
CA ARG A 327 20.96 -15.84 31.44
C ARG A 327 21.57 -16.16 30.08
N ARG A 328 22.89 -16.11 29.98
CA ARG A 328 23.65 -16.52 28.78
C ARG A 328 23.83 -18.04 28.72
N GLY A 329 23.96 -18.59 27.52
CA GLY A 329 24.38 -19.99 27.32
C GLY A 329 23.27 -21.05 27.34
N MET A 330 22.01 -20.68 27.05
CA MET A 330 20.89 -21.63 26.92
C MET A 330 20.93 -22.42 25.59
N ALA A 331 22.10 -22.79 25.08
CA ALA A 331 22.21 -23.78 24.00
C ALA A 331 22.75 -25.09 24.61
N ASP A 332 22.10 -26.19 24.22
CA ASP A 332 22.37 -27.60 24.50
C ASP A 332 23.65 -27.91 25.34
N PRO A 333 23.55 -28.60 26.50
CA PRO A 333 24.71 -29.02 27.31
C PRO A 333 25.81 -29.76 26.54
N LEU A 334 25.51 -30.30 25.36
CA LEU A 334 26.42 -31.05 24.50
C LEU A 334 27.17 -30.19 23.46
N GLN A 335 26.78 -28.94 23.22
CA GLN A 335 27.45 -28.04 22.26
C GLN A 335 27.91 -26.75 22.93
N ARG A 336 29.21 -26.42 22.81
CA ARG A 336 29.74 -25.11 23.22
C ARG A 336 29.03 -24.01 22.42
N ALA A 337 28.01 -23.41 22.99
CA ALA A 337 27.30 -22.28 22.41
C ALA A 337 28.29 -21.13 22.17
N ARG A 338 28.54 -20.79 20.90
CA ARG A 338 29.27 -19.55 20.59
C ARG A 338 28.40 -18.38 21.02
N LEU A 339 28.96 -17.49 21.85
CA LEU A 339 28.27 -16.29 22.30
C LEU A 339 28.25 -15.26 21.16
N SER A 340 27.11 -14.63 20.92
CA SER A 340 27.02 -13.49 20.01
C SER A 340 27.85 -12.33 20.57
N SER A 341 28.65 -11.70 19.70
CA SER A 341 29.44 -10.53 20.06
C SER A 341 28.61 -9.24 20.06
N CYS A 342 27.58 -9.20 19.22
CA CYS A 342 26.64 -8.10 19.14
C CYS A 342 25.26 -8.63 18.76
N TRP A 343 24.22 -8.15 19.43
CA TRP A 343 22.84 -8.57 19.25
C TRP A 343 21.94 -7.34 19.19
N LEU A 344 21.05 -7.31 18.21
CA LEU A 344 20.08 -6.24 18.02
C LEU A 344 18.69 -6.86 17.96
N GLY A 345 17.79 -6.41 18.83
CA GLY A 345 16.42 -6.93 18.84
C GLY A 345 15.39 -5.84 19.02
N ALA A 346 14.26 -6.00 18.35
CA ALA A 346 13.14 -5.08 18.43
C ALA A 346 11.83 -5.86 18.63
N PRO A 347 10.93 -5.36 19.50
CA PRO A 347 9.63 -5.97 19.68
C PRO A 347 8.77 -5.75 18.43
N LEU A 348 7.95 -6.75 18.13
CA LEU A 348 6.87 -6.68 17.15
C LEU A 348 5.62 -6.23 17.91
N LEU A 349 5.21 -4.99 17.69
CA LEU A 349 4.15 -4.32 18.45
C LEU A 349 2.88 -4.16 17.62
N ILE A 350 1.74 -4.46 18.23
CA ILE A 350 0.38 -4.18 17.72
C ILE A 350 -0.43 -3.60 18.86
N ASP A 351 -1.01 -2.42 18.67
CA ASP A 351 -1.81 -1.73 19.71
C ASP A 351 -1.08 -1.67 21.07
N GLN A 352 0.23 -1.38 21.03
CA GLN A 352 1.15 -1.35 22.19
C GLN A 352 1.38 -2.70 22.90
N ARG A 353 0.90 -3.82 22.35
CA ARG A 353 1.16 -5.17 22.85
C ARG A 353 2.26 -5.85 22.05
N VAL A 354 3.17 -6.51 22.75
CA VAL A 354 4.24 -7.30 22.14
C VAL A 354 3.65 -8.63 21.67
N ILE A 355 3.67 -8.88 20.37
CA ILE A 355 3.28 -10.18 19.78
C ILE A 355 4.48 -11.08 19.47
N GLY A 356 5.69 -10.52 19.56
CA GLY A 356 6.91 -11.23 19.22
C GLY A 356 8.12 -10.31 19.21
N VAL A 357 9.24 -10.83 18.75
CA VAL A 357 10.52 -10.12 18.62
C VAL A 357 11.15 -10.49 17.29
N ILE A 358 11.72 -9.50 16.63
CA ILE A 358 12.66 -9.70 15.55
C ILE A 358 14.06 -9.38 16.05
N ALA A 359 15.03 -10.23 15.71
CA ALA A 359 16.40 -10.04 16.16
C ALA A 359 17.41 -10.42 15.08
N VAL A 360 18.51 -9.67 15.05
CA VAL A 360 19.70 -9.95 14.25
C VAL A 360 20.92 -10.05 15.15
N GLN A 361 21.88 -10.90 14.77
CA GLN A 361 23.05 -11.17 15.59
C GLN A 361 24.33 -11.37 14.79
N ALA A 362 25.44 -10.95 15.39
CA ALA A 362 26.78 -11.10 14.85
C ALA A 362 27.66 -11.89 15.82
N TYR A 363 28.59 -12.67 15.25
CA TYR A 363 29.54 -13.51 15.98
C TYR A 363 30.99 -13.05 15.76
N ASN A 364 31.88 -13.45 16.66
CA ASN A 364 33.34 -13.29 16.54
C ASN A 364 33.82 -11.84 16.29
N ASN A 365 33.07 -10.82 16.73
CA ASN A 365 33.36 -9.41 16.43
C ASN A 365 33.42 -9.10 14.92
N ALA A 366 32.82 -9.94 14.07
CA ALA A 366 32.80 -9.71 12.62
C ALA A 366 32.03 -8.42 12.26
N TYR A 367 31.04 -8.05 13.07
CA TYR A 367 30.23 -6.86 12.90
C TYR A 367 29.76 -6.29 14.24
N GLN A 368 29.67 -4.97 14.33
CA GLN A 368 29.10 -4.26 15.48
C GLN A 368 27.97 -3.36 15.01
N TYR A 369 26.76 -3.65 15.50
CA TYR A 369 25.59 -2.84 15.18
C TYR A 369 25.67 -1.47 15.85
N THR A 370 25.12 -0.48 15.17
CA THR A 370 25.11 0.93 15.58
C THR A 370 23.73 1.36 16.10
N GLU A 371 23.68 2.47 16.83
CA GLU A 371 22.42 3.12 17.23
C GLU A 371 21.53 3.51 16.03
N GLN A 372 22.15 3.80 14.89
CA GLN A 372 21.41 4.07 13.66
C GLN A 372 20.64 2.83 13.19
N GLU A 373 21.28 1.65 13.22
CA GLU A 373 20.64 0.38 12.86
C GLU A 373 19.59 -0.05 13.89
N LEU A 374 19.79 0.27 15.18
CA LEU A 374 18.76 0.10 16.20
C LEU A 374 17.50 0.91 15.87
N SER A 375 17.66 2.17 15.47
CA SER A 375 16.53 3.01 15.08
C SER A 375 15.82 2.48 13.82
N ILE A 376 16.58 1.96 12.85
CA ILE A 376 16.01 1.33 11.65
C ILE A 376 15.23 0.07 12.04
N LEU A 377 15.82 -0.84 12.83
CA LEU A 377 15.16 -2.07 13.25
C LEU A 377 13.90 -1.78 14.06
N ARG A 378 13.94 -0.81 14.99
CA ARG A 378 12.77 -0.37 15.77
C ARG A 378 11.62 0.10 14.89
N PHE A 379 11.94 0.90 13.87
CA PHE A 379 10.92 1.43 12.97
C PHE A 379 10.35 0.33 12.07
N VAL A 380 11.23 -0.48 11.48
CA VAL A 380 10.83 -1.59 10.61
C VAL A 380 10.06 -2.66 11.40
N SER A 381 10.43 -2.99 12.63
CA SER A 381 9.78 -4.01 13.45
C SER A 381 8.29 -3.73 13.69
N GLN A 382 7.91 -2.47 13.84
CA GLN A 382 6.51 -2.06 13.97
C GLN A 382 5.71 -2.42 12.71
N HIS A 383 6.25 -2.13 11.54
CA HIS A 383 5.61 -2.47 10.26
C HIS A 383 5.60 -3.98 10.01
N ILE A 384 6.68 -4.69 10.39
CA ILE A 384 6.76 -6.15 10.34
C ILE A 384 5.69 -6.80 11.22
N GLY A 385 5.49 -6.29 12.45
CA GLY A 385 4.47 -6.80 13.36
C GLY A 385 3.07 -6.73 12.75
N VAL A 386 2.70 -5.57 12.20
CA VAL A 386 1.43 -5.37 11.50
C VAL A 386 1.32 -6.29 10.27
N ALA A 387 2.39 -6.42 9.49
CA ALA A 387 2.41 -7.27 8.31
C ALA A 387 2.21 -8.76 8.64
N ILE A 388 2.89 -9.26 9.68
CA ILE A 388 2.74 -10.63 10.18
C ILE A 388 1.31 -10.88 10.66
N GLN A 389 0.74 -9.98 11.48
CA GLN A 389 -0.62 -10.15 11.98
C GLN A 389 -1.65 -10.17 10.85
N ARG A 390 -1.55 -9.25 9.89
CA ARG A 390 -2.42 -9.23 8.71
C ARG A 390 -2.36 -10.56 7.97
N LYS A 391 -1.15 -11.09 7.77
CA LYS A 391 -0.97 -12.37 7.07
C LYS A 391 -1.52 -13.55 7.86
N LEU A 392 -1.28 -13.61 9.17
CA LEU A 392 -1.83 -14.64 10.05
C LEU A 392 -3.37 -14.60 10.11
N ALA A 393 -3.96 -13.40 10.16
CA ALA A 393 -5.41 -13.23 10.14
C ALA A 393 -6.02 -13.70 8.81
N ALA A 394 -5.40 -13.36 7.69
CA ALA A 394 -5.82 -13.81 6.36
C ALA A 394 -5.76 -15.35 6.22
N GLU A 395 -4.70 -15.98 6.73
CA GLU A 395 -4.55 -17.44 6.70
C GLU A 395 -5.61 -18.14 7.56
N LYS A 396 -5.87 -17.63 8.77
CA LYS A 396 -6.91 -18.17 9.66
C LYS A 396 -8.31 -18.01 9.05
N GLN A 397 -8.58 -16.88 8.41
CA GLN A 397 -9.85 -16.64 7.72
C GLN A 397 -10.04 -17.60 6.55
N LYS A 398 -8.99 -17.85 5.76
CA LYS A 398 -9.01 -18.81 4.66
C LYS A 398 -9.31 -20.23 5.17
N GLN A 399 -8.63 -20.68 6.22
CA GLN A 399 -8.89 -21.99 6.82
C GLN A 399 -10.34 -22.13 7.32
N HIS A 400 -10.86 -21.07 7.96
CA HIS A 400 -12.25 -21.07 8.43
C HIS A 400 -13.25 -21.11 7.27
N GLN A 401 -12.97 -20.41 6.17
CA GLN A 401 -13.78 -20.42 4.95
C GLN A 401 -13.83 -21.82 4.32
N GLU A 402 -12.67 -22.48 4.18
CA GLU A 402 -12.59 -23.85 3.65
C GLU A 402 -13.36 -24.85 4.53
N GLU A 403 -13.29 -24.72 5.85
CA GLU A 403 -14.05 -25.57 6.78
C GLU A 403 -15.57 -25.32 6.68
N LEU A 404 -15.99 -24.05 6.57
CA LEU A 404 -17.39 -23.69 6.41
C LEU A 404 -17.95 -24.19 5.08
N GLU A 405 -17.22 -24.05 3.99
CA GLU A 405 -17.60 -24.57 2.67
C GLU A 405 -17.80 -26.08 2.70
N ARG A 406 -16.91 -26.81 3.37
CA ARG A 406 -17.05 -28.25 3.56
C ARG A 406 -18.33 -28.60 4.35
N LYS A 407 -18.59 -27.93 5.47
CA LYS A 407 -19.81 -28.15 6.28
C LYS A 407 -21.09 -27.81 5.52
N VAL A 408 -21.07 -26.70 4.75
CA VAL A 408 -22.20 -26.29 3.90
C VAL A 408 -22.45 -27.32 2.81
N PHE A 409 -21.39 -27.84 2.19
CA PHE A 409 -21.50 -28.89 1.18
C PHE A 409 -22.11 -30.18 1.75
N GLU A 410 -21.62 -30.65 2.90
CA GLU A 410 -22.13 -31.83 3.61
C GLU A 410 -23.61 -31.65 4.00
N SER A 411 -23.96 -30.53 4.64
CA SER A 411 -25.34 -30.22 5.08
C SER A 411 -26.30 -30.08 3.90
N THR A 412 -25.86 -29.45 2.80
CA THR A 412 -26.69 -29.28 1.59
C THR A 412 -26.96 -30.63 0.93
N ARG A 413 -25.98 -31.54 0.94
CA ARG A 413 -26.12 -32.89 0.41
C ARG A 413 -27.13 -33.70 1.21
N GLU A 414 -27.03 -33.70 2.55
CA GLU A 414 -27.98 -34.37 3.44
C GLU A 414 -29.39 -33.81 3.25
N LEU A 415 -29.54 -32.48 3.27
CA LEU A 415 -30.84 -31.83 3.10
C LEU A 415 -31.47 -32.18 1.75
N ARG A 416 -30.69 -32.23 0.66
CA ARG A 416 -31.19 -32.69 -0.65
C ARG A 416 -31.66 -34.13 -0.62
N GLN A 417 -30.93 -35.03 0.04
CA GLN A 417 -31.33 -36.44 0.18
C GLN A 417 -32.62 -36.57 0.98
N THR A 418 -32.72 -35.90 2.14
CA THR A 418 -33.93 -35.91 2.96
C THR A 418 -35.12 -35.31 2.21
N ASN A 419 -34.92 -34.21 1.47
CA ASN A 419 -36.00 -33.59 0.70
C ASN A 419 -36.50 -34.53 -0.41
N LEU A 420 -35.61 -35.23 -1.11
CA LEU A 420 -35.98 -36.22 -2.11
C LEU A 420 -36.77 -37.38 -1.48
N PHE A 421 -36.29 -37.91 -0.35
CA PHE A 421 -36.98 -38.98 0.38
C PHE A 421 -38.38 -38.56 0.83
N LEU A 422 -38.52 -37.37 1.44
CA LEU A 422 -39.83 -36.84 1.87
C LEU A 422 -40.77 -36.63 0.68
N ARG A 423 -40.27 -36.13 -0.46
CA ARG A 423 -41.08 -36.00 -1.68
C ARG A 423 -41.62 -37.35 -2.15
N LEU A 424 -40.80 -38.38 -2.15
CA LEU A 424 -41.23 -39.74 -2.53
C LEU A 424 -42.28 -40.28 -1.55
N GLN A 425 -42.08 -40.12 -0.24
CA GLN A 425 -43.06 -40.55 0.77
C GLN A 425 -44.41 -39.82 0.63
N VAL A 426 -44.39 -38.51 0.36
CA VAL A 426 -45.62 -37.74 0.14
C VAL A 426 -46.37 -38.24 -1.10
N GLU A 427 -45.67 -38.54 -2.18
CA GLU A 427 -46.30 -39.06 -3.40
C GLU A 427 -46.86 -40.48 -3.21
N GLU A 428 -46.15 -41.34 -2.49
CA GLU A 428 -46.65 -42.68 -2.16
C GLU A 428 -47.92 -42.60 -1.29
N ARG A 429 -47.90 -41.74 -0.27
CA ARG A 429 -49.05 -41.52 0.60
C ARG A 429 -50.27 -41.02 -0.18
N LYS A 430 -50.09 -40.03 -1.06
CA LYS A 430 -51.18 -39.52 -1.91
C LYS A 430 -51.79 -40.61 -2.78
N LYS A 431 -50.97 -41.47 -3.40
CA LYS A 431 -51.47 -42.60 -4.21
C LYS A 431 -52.28 -43.59 -3.39
N ALA A 432 -51.82 -43.90 -2.17
CA ALA A 432 -52.55 -44.77 -1.26
C ALA A 432 -53.89 -44.15 -0.84
N GLU A 433 -53.91 -42.86 -0.52
CA GLU A 433 -55.13 -42.12 -0.17
C GLU A 433 -56.14 -42.09 -1.34
N GLN A 434 -55.67 -41.83 -2.57
CA GLN A 434 -56.53 -41.88 -3.77
C GLN A 434 -57.10 -43.27 -4.03
N LYS A 435 -56.27 -44.31 -3.88
CA LYS A 435 -56.70 -45.69 -4.04
C LYS A 435 -57.76 -46.06 -3.00
N LEU A 436 -57.52 -45.78 -1.72
CA LEU A 436 -58.48 -46.02 -0.65
C LEU A 436 -59.79 -45.26 -0.87
N PHE A 437 -59.73 -44.01 -1.33
CA PHE A 437 -60.91 -43.23 -1.67
C PHE A 437 -61.72 -43.88 -2.80
N TYR A 438 -61.05 -44.38 -3.84
CA TYR A 438 -61.70 -45.08 -4.95
C TYR A 438 -62.34 -46.39 -4.48
N GLU A 439 -61.61 -47.22 -3.74
CA GLU A 439 -62.10 -48.51 -3.21
C GLU A 439 -63.28 -48.34 -2.24
N ALA A 440 -63.31 -47.25 -1.46
CA ALA A 440 -64.41 -46.96 -0.55
C ALA A 440 -65.71 -46.50 -1.25
N ASN A 441 -65.62 -45.94 -2.47
CA ASN A 441 -66.75 -45.33 -3.17
C ASN A 441 -67.21 -46.07 -4.43
N HIS A 442 -66.37 -46.94 -5.00
CA HIS A 442 -66.68 -47.67 -6.23
C HIS A 442 -66.79 -49.18 -5.98
N ASP A 443 -67.63 -49.85 -6.76
CA ASP A 443 -67.70 -51.30 -6.80
C ASP A 443 -66.43 -51.84 -7.48
N LEU A 444 -65.66 -52.66 -6.76
CA LEU A 444 -64.34 -53.13 -7.21
C LEU A 444 -64.40 -53.95 -8.51
N LEU A 445 -65.53 -54.61 -8.77
CA LEU A 445 -65.71 -55.43 -9.97
C LEU A 445 -66.10 -54.58 -11.17
N THR A 446 -67.16 -53.77 -11.05
CA THR A 446 -67.75 -53.05 -12.20
C THR A 446 -67.22 -51.64 -12.41
N GLY A 447 -66.56 -51.04 -11.42
CA GLY A 447 -66.09 -49.64 -11.44
C GLY A 447 -67.20 -48.59 -11.26
N LEU A 448 -68.46 -49.00 -11.21
CA LEU A 448 -69.59 -48.11 -10.93
C LEU A 448 -69.53 -47.59 -9.49
N ALA A 449 -70.33 -46.57 -9.17
CA ALA A 449 -70.55 -46.18 -7.78
C ALA A 449 -71.06 -47.39 -6.98
N ASN A 450 -70.51 -47.60 -5.79
CA ASN A 450 -71.03 -48.62 -4.89
C ASN A 450 -72.29 -48.12 -4.17
N ARG A 451 -72.93 -49.00 -3.40
CA ARG A 451 -74.10 -48.67 -2.60
C ARG A 451 -73.92 -47.44 -1.71
N GLN A 452 -72.76 -47.28 -1.07
CA GLN A 452 -72.51 -46.16 -0.18
C GLN A 452 -72.46 -44.84 -0.97
N MET A 453 -71.62 -44.77 -2.01
CA MET A 453 -71.50 -43.59 -2.86
C MET A 453 -72.86 -43.21 -3.48
N PHE A 454 -73.61 -44.21 -3.94
CA PHE A 454 -74.94 -44.00 -4.50
C PHE A 454 -75.91 -43.36 -3.49
N LEU A 455 -76.04 -43.93 -2.29
CA LEU A 455 -76.94 -43.40 -1.26
C LEU A 455 -76.53 -42.00 -0.80
N GLU A 456 -75.23 -41.72 -0.70
CA GLU A 456 -74.73 -40.38 -0.39
C GLU A 456 -75.05 -39.37 -1.50
N GLN A 457 -74.90 -39.74 -2.78
CA GLN A 457 -75.27 -38.89 -3.90
C GLN A 457 -76.79 -38.69 -3.97
N LEU A 458 -77.59 -39.74 -3.75
CA LEU A 458 -79.04 -39.65 -3.69
C LEU A 458 -79.50 -38.72 -2.57
N LYS A 459 -78.92 -38.81 -1.38
CA LYS A 459 -79.19 -37.88 -0.26
C LYS A 459 -78.84 -36.43 -0.63
N ARG A 460 -77.72 -36.21 -1.31
CA ARG A 460 -77.31 -34.88 -1.80
C ARG A 460 -78.31 -34.32 -2.82
N GLN A 461 -78.66 -35.10 -3.84
CA GLN A 461 -79.62 -34.70 -4.87
C GLN A 461 -81.00 -34.41 -4.28
N PHE A 462 -81.44 -35.24 -3.33
CA PHE A 462 -82.69 -35.04 -2.61
C PHE A 462 -82.69 -33.73 -1.78
N ALA A 463 -81.57 -33.42 -1.12
CA ALA A 463 -81.43 -32.18 -0.36
C ALA A 463 -81.41 -30.93 -1.26
N LEU A 464 -80.84 -31.04 -2.47
CA LEU A 464 -80.90 -29.98 -3.48
C LEU A 464 -82.33 -29.77 -3.98
N HIS A 465 -83.06 -30.85 -4.30
CA HIS A 465 -84.43 -30.80 -4.76
C HIS A 465 -85.38 -30.14 -3.73
N LYS A 466 -85.19 -30.38 -2.42
CA LYS A 466 -85.96 -29.69 -1.36
C LYS A 466 -85.78 -28.17 -1.34
N ARG A 467 -84.65 -27.65 -1.83
CA ARG A 467 -84.35 -26.22 -1.85
C ARG A 467 -84.72 -25.56 -3.17
N GLN A 468 -84.57 -26.29 -4.27
CA GLN A 468 -84.91 -25.87 -5.62
C GLN A 468 -85.65 -27.05 -6.28
N PRO A 469 -86.97 -26.97 -6.50
CA PRO A 469 -87.71 -28.02 -7.19
C PRO A 469 -87.17 -28.15 -8.62
N ILE A 470 -86.24 -29.08 -8.82
CA ILE A 470 -85.80 -29.49 -10.15
C ILE A 470 -86.82 -30.53 -10.61
N GLU A 471 -87.67 -30.17 -11.55
CA GLU A 471 -88.60 -31.10 -12.18
C GLU A 471 -87.81 -32.17 -12.97
N GLY A 472 -88.28 -33.41 -12.95
CA GLY A 472 -87.73 -34.48 -13.78
C GLY A 472 -86.56 -35.25 -13.18
N MET A 473 -86.77 -35.94 -12.05
CA MET A 473 -85.85 -36.96 -11.54
C MET A 473 -86.57 -38.31 -11.52
N ALA A 474 -85.89 -39.37 -11.94
CA ALA A 474 -86.42 -40.73 -11.87
C ALA A 474 -85.36 -41.70 -11.37
N MET A 475 -85.84 -42.70 -10.64
CA MET A 475 -85.04 -43.82 -10.17
C MET A 475 -85.38 -45.06 -11.00
N LEU A 476 -84.36 -45.65 -11.61
CA LEU A 476 -84.46 -46.96 -12.23
C LEU A 476 -83.79 -47.97 -11.31
N PHE A 477 -84.52 -49.00 -10.92
CA PHE A 477 -84.00 -50.17 -10.23
C PHE A 477 -83.94 -51.34 -11.22
N LEU A 478 -82.77 -51.95 -11.38
CA LEU A 478 -82.50 -52.94 -12.42
C LEU A 478 -82.03 -54.23 -11.76
N ASP A 479 -82.59 -55.35 -12.21
CA ASP A 479 -82.17 -56.68 -11.79
C ASP A 479 -82.00 -57.59 -13.01
N LEU A 480 -80.86 -58.29 -13.06
CA LEU A 480 -80.50 -59.12 -14.19
C LEU A 480 -81.22 -60.47 -14.15
N ASP A 481 -82.05 -60.71 -15.15
CA ASP A 481 -82.88 -61.89 -15.20
C ASP A 481 -82.04 -63.17 -15.29
N ARG A 482 -82.28 -64.09 -14.35
CA ARG A 482 -81.65 -65.42 -14.28
C ARG A 482 -80.12 -65.35 -14.09
N PHE A 483 -79.57 -64.28 -13.52
CA PHE A 483 -78.13 -64.20 -13.23
C PHE A 483 -77.62 -65.36 -12.36
N LYS A 484 -78.39 -65.79 -11.35
CA LYS A 484 -78.04 -66.96 -10.53
C LYS A 484 -77.83 -68.24 -11.36
N LEU A 485 -78.63 -68.46 -12.41
CA LEU A 485 -78.47 -69.60 -13.31
C LEU A 485 -77.16 -69.52 -14.10
N ILE A 486 -76.72 -68.31 -14.49
CA ILE A 486 -75.43 -68.09 -15.15
C ILE A 486 -74.29 -68.48 -14.21
N ASN A 487 -74.33 -68.02 -12.95
CA ASN A 487 -73.35 -68.40 -11.95
C ASN A 487 -73.32 -69.91 -11.68
N ASP A 488 -74.50 -70.52 -11.52
CA ASP A 488 -74.62 -71.95 -11.20
C ASP A 488 -74.19 -72.85 -12.38
N THR A 489 -74.37 -72.40 -13.62
CA THR A 489 -74.07 -73.19 -14.83
C THR A 489 -72.66 -72.96 -15.37
N LEU A 490 -72.18 -71.72 -15.36
CA LEU A 490 -70.94 -71.29 -16.01
C LEU A 490 -69.86 -70.87 -15.01
N GLY A 491 -70.20 -70.76 -13.72
CA GLY A 491 -69.29 -70.39 -12.64
C GLY A 491 -69.18 -68.89 -12.42
N HIS A 492 -68.71 -68.52 -11.22
CA HIS A 492 -68.65 -67.13 -10.77
C HIS A 492 -67.76 -66.22 -11.62
N HIS A 493 -66.65 -66.72 -12.18
CA HIS A 493 -65.78 -65.92 -13.07
C HIS A 493 -66.51 -65.41 -14.33
N ILE A 494 -67.34 -66.23 -14.98
CA ILE A 494 -68.15 -65.81 -16.12
C ILE A 494 -69.28 -64.89 -15.66
N GLY A 495 -69.85 -65.12 -14.48
CA GLY A 495 -70.80 -64.20 -13.85
C GLY A 495 -70.20 -62.81 -13.59
N ASP A 496 -68.97 -62.75 -13.12
CA ASP A 496 -68.25 -61.50 -12.89
C ASP A 496 -67.97 -60.76 -14.20
N ALA A 497 -67.52 -61.47 -15.23
CA ALA A 497 -67.33 -60.91 -16.58
C ALA A 497 -68.66 -60.41 -17.18
N PHE A 498 -69.75 -61.13 -16.94
CA PHE A 498 -71.10 -60.73 -17.33
C PHE A 498 -71.53 -59.42 -16.63
N LEU A 499 -71.28 -59.28 -15.32
CA LEU A 499 -71.59 -58.06 -14.58
C LEU A 499 -70.77 -56.86 -15.07
N VAL A 500 -69.48 -57.06 -15.37
CA VAL A 500 -68.61 -56.01 -15.94
C VAL A 500 -69.10 -55.57 -17.32
N GLU A 501 -69.51 -56.49 -18.17
CA GLU A 501 -70.01 -56.12 -19.50
C GLU A 501 -71.39 -55.47 -19.42
N THR A 502 -72.24 -55.94 -18.49
CA THR A 502 -73.54 -55.33 -18.23
C THR A 502 -73.40 -53.90 -17.70
N SER A 503 -72.45 -53.63 -16.80
CA SER A 503 -72.22 -52.28 -16.30
C SER A 503 -71.82 -51.31 -17.41
N LYS A 504 -70.98 -51.74 -18.37
CA LYS A 504 -70.63 -50.93 -19.56
C LYS A 504 -71.85 -50.67 -20.44
N ARG A 505 -72.71 -51.67 -20.65
CA ARG A 505 -73.94 -51.52 -21.43
C ARG A 505 -74.89 -50.53 -20.79
N ILE A 506 -75.08 -50.61 -19.47
CA ILE A 506 -75.87 -49.64 -18.69
C ILE A 506 -75.28 -48.24 -18.83
N LEU A 507 -73.95 -48.07 -18.63
CA LEU A 507 -73.28 -46.78 -18.79
C LEU A 507 -73.43 -46.20 -20.19
N SER A 508 -73.33 -47.03 -21.24
CA SER A 508 -73.50 -46.60 -22.63
C SER A 508 -74.93 -46.16 -22.96
N ALA A 509 -75.90 -46.59 -22.15
CA ALA A 509 -77.31 -46.29 -22.30
C ALA A 509 -77.78 -45.11 -21.44
N VAL A 510 -76.92 -44.51 -20.61
CA VAL A 510 -77.24 -43.36 -19.75
C VAL A 510 -76.34 -42.17 -20.09
N ARG A 511 -76.71 -40.95 -19.70
CA ARG A 511 -75.93 -39.74 -19.97
C ARG A 511 -74.86 -39.54 -18.89
N GLU A 512 -73.86 -38.71 -19.17
CA GLU A 512 -72.79 -38.38 -18.21
C GLU A 512 -73.30 -37.76 -16.90
N HIS A 513 -74.47 -37.10 -16.94
CA HIS A 513 -75.11 -36.50 -15.76
C HIS A 513 -75.96 -37.49 -14.94
N ASP A 514 -76.23 -38.68 -15.47
CA ASP A 514 -76.96 -39.73 -14.77
C ASP A 514 -75.99 -40.53 -13.89
N LEU A 515 -76.47 -40.99 -12.73
CA LEU A 515 -75.64 -41.77 -11.81
C LEU A 515 -76.02 -43.24 -11.89
N ALA A 516 -75.15 -44.06 -12.47
CA ALA A 516 -75.26 -45.52 -12.42
C ALA A 516 -74.44 -46.10 -11.25
N ALA A 517 -75.06 -47.01 -10.50
CA ALA A 517 -74.43 -47.69 -9.38
C ALA A 517 -74.81 -49.17 -9.35
N ARG A 518 -73.97 -49.97 -8.69
CA ARG A 518 -74.26 -51.36 -8.36
C ARG A 518 -74.45 -51.47 -6.85
N LEU A 519 -75.62 -51.94 -6.42
CA LEU A 519 -75.94 -52.03 -5.00
C LEU A 519 -75.40 -53.34 -4.37
N GLY A 520 -75.28 -54.39 -5.17
CA GLY A 520 -74.74 -55.69 -4.80
C GLY A 520 -75.30 -56.77 -5.73
N GLY A 521 -74.63 -57.93 -5.83
CA GLY A 521 -75.12 -59.04 -6.66
C GLY A 521 -75.35 -58.63 -8.12
N ASP A 522 -76.56 -58.86 -8.61
CA ASP A 522 -77.11 -58.49 -9.92
C ASP A 522 -77.95 -57.20 -9.92
N GLU A 523 -77.97 -56.46 -8.81
CA GLU A 523 -78.78 -55.25 -8.67
C GLU A 523 -78.01 -53.99 -9.07
N PHE A 524 -78.54 -53.31 -10.08
CA PHE A 524 -78.05 -52.01 -10.54
C PHE A 524 -79.12 -50.95 -10.34
N VAL A 525 -78.68 -49.72 -10.14
CA VAL A 525 -79.58 -48.57 -10.04
C VAL A 525 -79.06 -47.43 -10.87
N VAL A 526 -79.99 -46.69 -11.47
CA VAL A 526 -79.69 -45.49 -12.24
C VAL A 526 -80.55 -44.35 -11.73
N LEU A 527 -79.92 -43.28 -11.27
CA LEU A 527 -80.60 -42.03 -10.95
C LEU A 527 -80.54 -41.11 -12.18
N LEU A 528 -81.68 -40.93 -12.83
CA LEU A 528 -81.83 -40.03 -13.97
C LEU A 528 -82.17 -38.62 -13.49
N GLN A 529 -81.54 -37.63 -14.12
CA GLN A 529 -81.69 -36.21 -13.76
C GLN A 529 -82.09 -35.37 -14.96
N ASN A 530 -82.80 -34.26 -14.71
CA ASN A 530 -83.23 -33.28 -15.71
C ASN A 530 -84.12 -33.84 -16.84
N LEU A 531 -85.06 -34.71 -16.47
CA LEU A 531 -86.07 -35.26 -17.38
C LEU A 531 -87.13 -34.20 -17.72
N GLN A 532 -87.63 -34.20 -18.95
CA GLN A 532 -88.73 -33.32 -19.38
C GLN A 532 -90.11 -33.95 -19.12
N GLY A 533 -90.16 -35.26 -18.91
CA GLY A 533 -91.38 -35.99 -18.57
C GLY A 533 -91.12 -37.48 -18.28
N GLU A 534 -92.19 -38.19 -17.95
CA GLU A 534 -92.18 -39.63 -17.65
C GLU A 534 -91.63 -40.47 -18.82
N HIS A 535 -91.96 -40.07 -20.06
CA HIS A 535 -91.54 -40.78 -21.27
C HIS A 535 -90.01 -40.83 -21.44
N ASP A 536 -89.28 -39.84 -20.94
CA ASP A 536 -87.82 -39.83 -21.01
C ASP A 536 -87.22 -40.97 -20.15
N ALA A 537 -87.82 -41.26 -18.98
CA ALA A 537 -87.39 -42.37 -18.13
C ALA A 537 -87.71 -43.73 -18.77
N GLU A 538 -88.87 -43.85 -19.41
CA GLU A 538 -89.25 -45.04 -20.18
C GLU A 538 -88.29 -45.29 -21.34
N GLU A 539 -87.91 -44.25 -22.09
CA GLU A 539 -86.99 -44.35 -23.22
C GLU A 539 -85.60 -44.85 -22.76
N VAL A 540 -85.10 -44.31 -21.64
CA VAL A 540 -83.83 -44.77 -21.07
C VAL A 540 -83.94 -46.22 -20.58
N ALA A 541 -85.02 -46.59 -19.90
CA ALA A 541 -85.24 -47.96 -19.44
C ALA A 541 -85.31 -48.94 -20.63
N GLN A 542 -86.05 -48.59 -21.68
CA GLN A 542 -86.17 -49.38 -22.90
C GLN A 542 -84.80 -49.54 -23.58
N ARG A 543 -84.02 -48.45 -23.69
CA ARG A 543 -82.66 -48.48 -24.24
C ARG A 543 -81.74 -49.40 -23.44
N ILE A 544 -81.83 -49.38 -22.11
CA ILE A 544 -81.07 -50.29 -21.25
C ILE A 544 -81.50 -51.75 -21.49
N ILE A 545 -82.80 -52.03 -21.55
CA ILE A 545 -83.32 -53.38 -21.82
C ILE A 545 -82.81 -53.91 -23.17
N GLU A 546 -82.87 -53.10 -24.23
CA GLU A 546 -82.40 -53.47 -25.56
C GLU A 546 -80.91 -53.79 -25.56
N LYS A 547 -80.10 -52.93 -24.94
CA LYS A 547 -78.64 -53.12 -24.82
C LYS A 547 -78.28 -54.35 -24.00
N VAL A 548 -78.96 -54.58 -22.89
CA VAL A 548 -78.71 -55.75 -22.03
C VAL A 548 -79.17 -57.04 -22.70
N ARG A 549 -80.19 -57.00 -23.55
CA ARG A 549 -80.71 -58.17 -24.27
C ARG A 549 -79.81 -58.64 -25.42
N GLU A 550 -78.93 -57.79 -25.93
CA GLU A 550 -77.93 -58.18 -26.93
C GLU A 550 -77.10 -59.38 -26.41
N PRO A 551 -76.71 -60.35 -27.26
CA PRO A 551 -75.90 -61.48 -26.79
C PRO A 551 -74.59 -61.06 -26.15
N TYR A 552 -74.19 -61.71 -25.05
CA TYR A 552 -72.89 -61.54 -24.42
C TYR A 552 -71.92 -62.58 -24.97
N TYR A 553 -70.75 -62.13 -25.40
CA TYR A 553 -69.65 -63.01 -25.83
C TYR A 553 -68.59 -63.06 -24.73
N LEU A 554 -68.73 -64.02 -23.82
CA LEU A 554 -67.86 -64.16 -22.65
C LEU A 554 -67.06 -65.45 -22.80
N GLU A 555 -65.73 -65.34 -22.81
CA GLU A 555 -64.80 -66.49 -22.87
C GLU A 555 -65.19 -67.58 -23.91
N ASN A 556 -65.49 -67.14 -25.14
CA ASN A 556 -65.93 -67.98 -26.28
C ASN A 556 -67.32 -68.64 -26.16
N GLN A 557 -68.15 -68.20 -25.22
CA GLN A 557 -69.53 -68.63 -25.07
C GLN A 557 -70.50 -67.48 -25.32
N GLN A 558 -71.64 -67.79 -25.92
CA GLN A 558 -72.73 -66.84 -26.13
C GLN A 558 -73.76 -67.00 -25.00
N VAL A 559 -73.90 -65.98 -24.16
CA VAL A 559 -74.87 -65.95 -23.06
C VAL A 559 -75.95 -64.92 -23.39
N ASN A 560 -77.22 -65.27 -23.16
CA ASN A 560 -78.34 -64.35 -23.29
C ASN A 560 -78.97 -64.15 -21.92
N SER A 561 -79.15 -62.89 -21.53
CA SER A 561 -79.85 -62.50 -20.31
C SER A 561 -80.73 -61.29 -20.61
N GLY A 562 -81.71 -61.05 -19.73
CA GLY A 562 -82.56 -59.87 -19.78
C GLY A 562 -82.34 -59.03 -18.54
N VAL A 563 -82.99 -57.88 -18.49
CA VAL A 563 -83.08 -57.08 -17.28
C VAL A 563 -84.53 -56.71 -17.05
N SER A 564 -84.95 -56.82 -15.79
CA SER A 564 -86.23 -56.30 -15.33
C SER A 564 -85.98 -54.95 -14.66
N ILE A 565 -86.69 -53.91 -15.10
CA ILE A 565 -86.49 -52.54 -14.62
C ILE A 565 -87.74 -52.03 -13.92
N GLY A 566 -87.58 -51.44 -12.74
CA GLY A 566 -88.61 -50.67 -12.06
C GLY A 566 -88.31 -49.20 -12.14
N ILE A 567 -89.30 -48.39 -12.52
CA ILE A 567 -89.16 -46.94 -12.65
C ILE A 567 -90.00 -46.28 -11.56
N ALA A 568 -89.39 -45.46 -10.72
CA ALA A 568 -90.11 -44.55 -9.83
C ALA A 568 -89.77 -43.10 -10.18
N LEU A 569 -90.78 -42.32 -10.52
CA LEU A 569 -90.64 -40.89 -10.74
C LEU A 569 -90.61 -40.17 -9.40
N MET A 570 -89.79 -39.13 -9.30
CA MET A 570 -89.81 -38.25 -8.14
C MET A 570 -91.14 -37.50 -8.06
N GLN A 571 -91.87 -37.70 -6.98
CA GLN A 571 -93.10 -37.00 -6.62
C GLN A 571 -92.88 -36.05 -5.43
N PRO A 572 -93.70 -34.99 -5.29
CA PRO A 572 -93.58 -34.03 -4.18
C PRO A 572 -93.70 -34.65 -2.78
N ASP A 573 -94.39 -35.78 -2.66
CA ASP A 573 -94.72 -36.42 -1.38
C ASP A 573 -93.59 -37.31 -0.82
N TYR A 574 -92.49 -37.49 -1.56
CA TYR A 574 -91.32 -38.18 -1.04
C TYR A 574 -90.64 -37.38 0.06
N ASN A 575 -90.33 -38.04 1.17
CA ASN A 575 -89.70 -37.42 2.33
C ASN A 575 -88.18 -37.64 2.40
N ASN A 576 -87.69 -38.71 1.75
CA ASN A 576 -86.28 -39.04 1.58
C ASN A 576 -86.05 -39.83 0.27
N GLY A 577 -84.81 -39.88 -0.21
CA GLY A 577 -84.47 -40.63 -1.43
C GLY A 577 -84.54 -42.16 -1.27
N GLU A 578 -84.51 -42.69 -0.05
CA GLU A 578 -84.64 -44.13 0.20
C GLU A 578 -86.06 -44.65 -0.11
N GLN A 579 -87.09 -43.80 0.06
CA GLN A 579 -88.46 -44.11 -0.38
C GLN A 579 -88.53 -44.27 -1.90
N LEU A 580 -87.91 -43.34 -2.65
CA LEU A 580 -87.85 -43.41 -4.11
C LEU A 580 -87.14 -44.68 -4.60
N LEU A 581 -86.05 -45.06 -3.92
CA LEU A 581 -85.34 -46.31 -4.21
C LEU A 581 -86.19 -47.55 -3.97
N ARG A 582 -86.91 -47.60 -2.84
CA ARG A 582 -87.78 -48.72 -2.48
C ARG A 582 -88.97 -48.85 -3.45
N ASP A 583 -89.55 -47.74 -3.87
CA ASP A 583 -90.70 -47.75 -4.75
C ASP A 583 -90.29 -48.17 -6.18
N ALA A 584 -89.07 -47.84 -6.62
CA ALA A 584 -88.49 -48.38 -7.84
C ALA A 584 -88.23 -49.91 -7.76
N ASP A 585 -87.73 -50.40 -6.63
CA ASP A 585 -87.56 -51.85 -6.38
C ASP A 585 -88.90 -52.61 -6.44
N ALA A 586 -89.95 -52.07 -5.82
CA ALA A 586 -91.30 -52.63 -5.90
C ALA A 586 -91.83 -52.72 -7.35
N ALA A 587 -91.60 -51.68 -8.15
CA ALA A 587 -91.96 -51.70 -9.56
C ALA A 587 -91.14 -52.74 -10.36
N MET A 588 -89.86 -52.90 -10.05
CA MET A 588 -88.99 -53.90 -10.69
C MET A 588 -89.49 -55.33 -10.41
N TYR A 589 -89.89 -55.61 -9.16
CA TYR A 589 -90.46 -56.90 -8.80
C TYR A 589 -91.76 -57.18 -9.58
N HIS A 590 -92.60 -56.15 -9.77
CA HIS A 590 -93.80 -56.26 -10.59
C HIS A 590 -93.47 -56.55 -12.06
N ALA A 591 -92.43 -55.91 -12.62
CA ALA A 591 -91.94 -56.20 -13.97
C ALA A 591 -91.50 -57.67 -14.13
N LYS A 592 -90.85 -58.25 -13.11
CA LYS A 592 -90.51 -59.68 -13.07
C LYS A 592 -91.74 -60.58 -13.09
N ALA A 593 -92.76 -60.27 -12.29
CA ALA A 593 -94.00 -61.04 -12.22
C ALA A 593 -94.78 -61.03 -13.55
N LEU A 594 -94.72 -59.93 -14.30
CA LEU A 594 -95.37 -59.77 -15.61
C LEU A 594 -94.64 -60.46 -16.78
N GLY A 595 -93.55 -61.18 -16.52
CA GLY A 595 -92.87 -62.01 -17.53
C GLY A 595 -91.41 -61.63 -17.82
N ARG A 596 -90.77 -60.80 -16.98
CA ARG A 596 -89.35 -60.40 -17.06
C ARG A 596 -89.00 -59.64 -18.36
N GLY A 597 -87.75 -59.15 -18.48
CA GLY A 597 -87.22 -58.50 -19.67
C GLY A 597 -87.98 -57.25 -20.12
N ARG A 598 -88.54 -56.50 -19.17
CA ARG A 598 -89.37 -55.31 -19.39
C ARG A 598 -89.20 -54.31 -18.26
N TYR A 599 -89.75 -53.11 -18.45
CA TYR A 599 -89.89 -52.16 -17.37
C TYR A 599 -91.32 -52.14 -16.80
N ALA A 600 -91.47 -51.65 -15.57
CA ALA A 600 -92.76 -51.26 -15.00
C ALA A 600 -92.59 -49.94 -14.23
N ILE A 601 -93.62 -49.09 -14.28
CA ILE A 601 -93.64 -47.81 -13.58
C ILE A 601 -94.38 -47.99 -12.26
N PHE A 602 -93.82 -47.46 -11.18
CA PHE A 602 -94.43 -47.53 -9.86
C PHE A 602 -95.80 -46.83 -9.84
N GLN A 603 -96.80 -47.55 -9.36
CA GLN A 603 -98.12 -47.03 -9.03
C GLN A 603 -98.46 -47.47 -7.60
N ASP A 604 -99.19 -46.65 -6.84
CA ASP A 604 -99.48 -46.93 -5.43
C ASP A 604 -100.14 -48.31 -5.21
N SER A 605 -100.93 -48.78 -6.17
CA SER A 605 -101.57 -50.11 -6.17
C SER A 605 -100.58 -51.27 -6.17
N MET A 606 -99.35 -51.08 -6.66
CA MET A 606 -98.30 -52.10 -6.71
C MET A 606 -97.70 -52.37 -5.32
N ARG A 607 -97.67 -51.35 -4.46
CA ARG A 607 -97.16 -51.48 -3.08
C ARG A 607 -98.01 -52.43 -2.25
N ASP A 608 -99.33 -52.37 -2.42
CA ASP A 608 -100.29 -53.26 -1.75
C ASP A 608 -100.20 -54.71 -2.26
N GLN A 609 -99.88 -54.91 -3.54
CA GLN A 609 -99.67 -56.24 -4.12
C GLN A 609 -98.38 -56.90 -3.62
N MET A 610 -97.29 -56.13 -3.51
CA MET A 610 -96.02 -56.61 -2.98
C MET A 610 -96.15 -57.03 -1.50
N LEU A 611 -96.81 -56.21 -0.67
CA LEU A 611 -97.05 -56.53 0.75
C LEU A 611 -97.92 -57.79 0.91
N LYS A 612 -98.88 -58.03 -0.01
CA LYS A 612 -99.68 -59.27 -0.03
C LYS A 612 -98.88 -60.50 -0.46
N ALA A 613 -97.95 -60.36 -1.40
CA ALA A 613 -97.09 -61.46 -1.85
C ALA A 613 -96.06 -61.87 -0.78
N LEU A 614 -95.48 -60.90 -0.06
CA LEU A 614 -94.56 -61.15 1.06
C LEU A 614 -95.26 -61.67 2.32
N GLY A 615 -96.56 -61.42 2.48
CA GLY A 615 -97.37 -61.98 3.57
C GLY A 615 -97.95 -63.36 3.29
N ALA A 616 -97.68 -63.94 2.11
CA ALA A 616 -98.23 -65.22 1.64
C ALA A 616 -97.16 -66.32 1.42
N GLU A 617 -95.94 -66.15 1.94
CA GLU A 617 -94.94 -67.22 2.09
C GLU A 617 -94.82 -67.71 3.53
#